data_AF-A0A661H1T3-F1
#
_entry.id   AF-A0A661H1T3-F1
#
_cell.length_a   1.000
_cell.length_b   1.000
_cell.length_c   1.000
_cell.angle_alpha   90.00
_cell.angle_beta   90.00
_cell.angle_gamma   90.00
#
_symmetry.space_group_name_H-M   'P 1'
#
loop_
_entity.id
_entity.type
_entity.pdbx_description
1 polymer ?
#
loop_
_entity_poly.entity_id
_entity_poly.type
_entity_poly.pdbx_seq_one_letter_code
_entity_poly.pdbx_strand_id
1 'polypeptide(L)'
;MKKEFWLKSLDNAPPGGFTCSVPETGAKFKGSVFYDVVTDVAEHLVANGYSPDDSHQRVEEHTALRLYDNHHRLWVADGSIGMMGFLKGTMAYAGALKAKATGSPVTCEARETQERLEICSTCPCRHDPQRNPNPLERAARKRMRALVGLSDLKSRETGICGLCGCDLATIARMAPDIVAAPMSRSDFAKLPSACWKNEFSDKKDPENS
;
A
#
# COMPACT_ATOMS: atom_id res chain seq x y z
N MET A 1 -21.56 6.05 -0.29
CA MET A 1 -20.45 5.69 0.61
C MET A 1 -19.44 6.82 0.59
N LYS A 2 -19.15 7.47 1.73
CA LYS A 2 -17.98 8.35 1.83
C LYS A 2 -16.74 7.48 1.60
N LYS A 3 -15.85 7.89 0.69
CA LYS A 3 -14.54 7.26 0.58
C LYS A 3 -13.72 7.73 1.77
N GLU A 4 -13.30 6.80 2.61
CA GLU A 4 -12.32 7.09 3.66
C GLU A 4 -10.94 7.15 3.00
N PHE A 5 -10.32 8.32 3.08
CA PHE A 5 -8.95 8.56 2.65
C PHE A 5 -8.11 8.84 3.88
N TRP A 6 -6.96 8.18 3.98
CA TRP A 6 -6.00 8.46 5.06
C TRP A 6 -4.60 8.61 4.49
N LEU A 7 -3.74 9.28 5.24
CA LEU A 7 -2.36 9.50 4.83
C LEU A 7 -1.56 8.21 5.04
N LYS A 8 -0.70 7.91 4.08
CA LYS A 8 0.17 6.73 4.12
C LYS A 8 1.34 6.88 5.10
N SER A 9 1.72 8.12 5.41
CA SER A 9 2.77 8.48 6.36
C SER A 9 2.44 9.84 6.96
N LEU A 10 2.68 9.98 8.27
CA LEU A 10 2.58 11.25 9.00
C LEU A 10 3.97 11.87 9.25
N ASP A 11 5.03 11.07 9.13
CA ASP A 11 6.42 11.49 9.38
C ASP A 11 7.05 12.17 8.16
N ASN A 12 6.59 11.83 6.95
CA ASN A 12 7.11 12.41 5.72
C ASN A 12 6.13 13.46 5.18
N ALA A 13 6.61 14.68 4.97
CA ALA A 13 5.80 15.74 4.39
C ALA A 13 5.42 15.39 2.92
N PRO A 14 4.13 15.35 2.57
CA PRO A 14 3.72 15.15 1.19
C PRO A 14 3.97 16.40 0.34
N PRO A 15 3.88 16.33 -1.01
CA PRO A 15 3.99 17.51 -1.87
C PRO A 15 3.00 18.60 -1.47
N GLY A 16 3.52 19.78 -1.11
CA GLY A 16 2.72 20.89 -0.60
C GLY A 16 2.41 20.83 0.91
N GLY A 17 2.99 19.89 1.65
CA GLY A 17 2.87 19.77 3.10
C GLY A 17 1.52 19.24 3.59
N PHE A 18 1.39 19.16 4.91
CA PHE A 18 0.13 18.90 5.60
C PHE A 18 -0.70 20.17 5.62
N THR A 19 -2.00 20.04 5.38
CA THR A 19 -2.90 21.18 5.19
C THR A 19 -4.26 20.91 5.78
N CYS A 20 -4.85 21.90 6.46
CA CYS A 20 -6.21 21.83 6.97
C CYS A 20 -6.92 23.16 6.74
N SER A 21 -8.21 23.10 6.38
CA SER A 21 -9.10 24.26 6.36
C SER A 21 -10.19 24.03 7.41
N VAL A 22 -10.34 24.96 8.36
CA VAL A 22 -11.36 24.91 9.40
C VAL A 22 -12.61 25.65 8.90
N PRO A 23 -13.66 24.94 8.45
CA PRO A 23 -14.80 25.57 7.77
C PRO A 23 -15.57 26.54 8.65
N GLU A 24 -15.62 26.30 9.96
CA GLU A 24 -16.35 27.12 10.93
C GLU A 24 -15.79 28.55 11.03
N THR A 25 -14.50 28.71 10.77
CA THR A 25 -13.77 29.98 10.94
C THR A 25 -13.11 30.48 9.65
N GLY A 26 -13.06 29.66 8.61
CA GLY A 26 -12.34 29.94 7.37
C GLY A 26 -10.82 29.89 7.49
N ALA A 27 -10.27 29.54 8.67
CA ALA A 27 -8.83 29.49 8.90
C ALA A 27 -8.18 28.36 8.10
N LYS A 28 -6.94 28.62 7.64
CA LYS A 28 -6.16 27.68 6.83
C LYS A 28 -4.80 27.47 7.48
N PHE A 29 -4.44 26.21 7.65
CA PHE A 29 -3.20 25.76 8.27
C PHE A 29 -2.37 24.98 7.26
N LYS A 30 -1.05 25.17 7.31
CA LYS A 30 -0.09 24.49 6.45
C LYS A 30 1.24 24.34 7.16
N GLY A 31 1.83 23.15 7.10
CA GLY A 31 3.14 22.87 7.69
C GLY A 31 3.83 21.66 7.08
N SER A 32 5.12 21.51 7.39
CA SER A 32 5.94 20.35 6.99
C SER A 32 5.93 19.22 8.02
N VAL A 33 5.47 19.48 9.24
CA VAL A 33 5.38 18.49 10.32
C VAL A 33 3.90 18.28 10.64
N PHE A 34 3.43 17.04 10.61
CA PHE A 34 2.01 16.74 10.78
C PHE A 34 1.48 17.17 12.15
N TYR A 35 2.18 16.80 13.22
CA TYR A 35 1.75 17.08 14.58
C TYR A 35 1.76 18.58 14.93
N ASP A 36 2.64 19.37 14.32
CA ASP A 36 2.63 20.82 14.49
C ASP A 36 1.33 21.42 13.92
N VAL A 37 0.93 20.98 12.71
CA VAL A 37 -0.33 21.42 12.09
C VAL A 37 -1.55 20.97 12.90
N VAL A 38 -1.52 19.78 13.51
CA VAL A 38 -2.58 19.31 14.39
C VAL A 38 -2.69 20.18 15.65
N THR A 39 -1.56 20.54 16.26
CA THR A 39 -1.52 21.44 17.41
C THR A 39 -2.08 22.82 17.05
N ASP A 40 -1.63 23.41 15.94
CA ASP A 40 -2.11 24.73 15.49
C ASP A 40 -3.63 24.75 15.27
N VAL A 41 -4.17 23.68 14.67
CA VAL A 41 -5.63 23.52 14.46
C VAL A 41 -6.37 23.36 15.79
N ALA A 42 -5.84 22.53 16.71
CA ALA A 42 -6.46 22.30 18.00
C ALA A 42 -6.50 23.57 18.85
N GLU A 43 -5.40 24.33 18.91
CA GLU A 43 -5.33 25.61 19.60
C GLU A 43 -6.32 26.63 19.01
N HIS A 44 -6.43 26.68 17.69
CA HIS A 44 -7.38 27.54 17.01
C HIS A 44 -8.85 27.17 17.31
N LEU A 45 -9.19 25.89 17.33
CA LEU A 45 -10.54 25.43 17.67
C LEU A 45 -10.91 25.83 19.10
N VAL A 46 -10.01 25.60 20.06
CA VAL A 46 -10.20 26.00 21.46
C VAL A 46 -10.38 27.51 21.58
N ALA A 47 -9.55 28.31 20.91
CA ALA A 47 -9.62 29.77 20.94
C ALA A 47 -10.95 30.33 20.37
N ASN A 48 -11.62 29.56 19.50
CA ASN A 48 -12.87 29.95 18.87
C ASN A 48 -14.10 29.20 19.45
N GLY A 49 -13.93 28.49 20.57
CA GLY A 49 -15.04 27.83 21.28
C GLY A 49 -15.54 26.53 20.64
N TYR A 50 -14.71 25.87 19.83
CA TYR A 50 -15.00 24.57 19.21
C TYR A 50 -14.22 23.44 19.93
N SER A 51 -14.71 22.20 19.80
CA SER A 51 -13.98 21.03 20.34
C SER A 51 -12.74 20.73 19.49
N PRO A 52 -11.57 20.47 20.11
CA PRO A 52 -10.36 20.09 19.40
C PRO A 52 -10.26 18.57 19.11
N ASP A 53 -11.21 17.75 19.56
CA ASP A 53 -11.08 16.28 19.57
C ASP A 53 -10.89 15.67 18.16
N ASP A 54 -11.36 16.35 17.12
CA ASP A 54 -11.28 15.90 15.73
C ASP A 54 -10.12 16.56 14.95
N SER A 55 -9.28 17.38 15.59
CA SER A 55 -8.19 18.13 14.91
C SER A 55 -7.26 17.21 14.11
N HIS A 56 -6.88 16.06 14.68
CA HIS A 56 -6.06 15.07 13.99
C HIS A 56 -6.73 14.55 12.72
N GLN A 57 -7.99 14.11 12.86
CA GLN A 57 -8.76 13.56 11.74
C GLN A 57 -8.99 14.62 10.66
N ARG A 58 -9.30 15.87 11.04
CA ARG A 58 -9.46 16.99 10.10
C ARG A 58 -8.22 17.24 9.27
N VAL A 59 -7.03 17.31 9.90
CA VAL A 59 -5.77 17.54 9.19
C VAL A 59 -5.47 16.37 8.26
N GLU A 60 -5.65 15.14 8.72
CA GLU A 60 -5.38 13.93 7.94
C GLU A 60 -6.31 13.82 6.73
N GLU A 61 -7.63 13.91 6.94
CA GLU A 61 -8.63 13.79 5.87
C GLU A 61 -8.49 14.91 4.85
N HIS A 62 -8.35 16.16 5.30
CA HIS A 62 -8.21 17.31 4.40
C HIS A 62 -6.93 17.21 3.57
N THR A 63 -5.81 16.81 4.19
CA THR A 63 -4.55 16.60 3.46
C THR A 63 -4.67 15.43 2.47
N ALA A 64 -5.28 14.32 2.89
CA ALA A 64 -5.45 13.14 2.05
C ALA A 64 -6.36 13.43 0.84
N LEU A 65 -7.47 14.15 1.03
CA LEU A 65 -8.36 14.59 -0.04
C LEU A 65 -7.64 15.47 -1.05
N ARG A 66 -6.91 16.50 -0.58
CA ARG A 66 -6.11 17.37 -1.45
C ARG A 66 -5.13 16.57 -2.29
N LEU A 67 -4.41 15.64 -1.67
CA LEU A 67 -3.42 14.81 -2.37
C LEU A 67 -4.09 13.86 -3.38
N TYR A 68 -5.25 13.31 -3.04
CA TYR A 68 -6.02 12.48 -3.94
C TYR A 68 -6.47 13.26 -5.19
N ASP A 69 -7.03 14.45 -4.99
CA ASP A 69 -7.52 15.33 -6.05
C ASP A 69 -6.39 15.85 -6.95
N ASN A 70 -5.20 16.07 -6.38
CA ASN A 70 -4.00 16.45 -7.13
C ASN A 70 -3.21 15.24 -7.68
N HIS A 71 -3.83 14.06 -7.77
CA HIS A 71 -3.22 12.83 -8.31
C HIS A 71 -1.96 12.33 -7.57
N HIS A 72 -1.71 12.77 -6.34
CA HIS A 72 -0.63 12.29 -5.47
C HIS A 72 -1.00 11.01 -4.72
N ARG A 73 -1.53 10.00 -5.43
CA ARG A 73 -2.04 8.73 -4.88
C ARG A 73 -0.99 7.88 -4.14
N LEU A 74 0.29 8.20 -4.30
CA LEU A 74 1.38 7.57 -3.55
C LEU A 74 1.33 7.90 -2.06
N TRP A 75 0.68 9.00 -1.67
CA TRP A 75 0.60 9.51 -0.29
C TRP A 75 -0.72 9.21 0.40
N VAL A 76 -1.70 8.70 -0.36
CA VAL A 76 -3.05 8.45 0.10
C VAL A 76 -3.36 6.98 0.00
N ALA A 77 -3.87 6.40 1.06
CA ALA A 77 -4.51 5.10 1.00
C ALA A 77 -6.01 5.34 0.81
N ASP A 78 -6.57 4.72 -0.22
CA ASP A 78 -8.00 4.45 -0.28
C ASP A 78 -8.20 3.01 0.20
N GLY A 79 -9.17 2.77 1.07
CA GLY A 79 -9.42 1.44 1.65
C GLY A 79 -9.86 0.37 0.66
N SER A 80 -9.83 0.65 -0.65
CA SER A 80 -10.31 -0.27 -1.68
C SER A 80 -9.15 -0.95 -2.40
N ILE A 81 -9.08 -2.28 -2.29
CA ILE A 81 -8.44 -3.07 -3.36
C ILE A 81 -9.32 -2.86 -4.59
N GLY A 82 -8.93 -1.94 -5.47
CA GLY A 82 -9.63 -1.72 -6.73
C GLY A 82 -9.74 -3.03 -7.53
N MET A 83 -10.74 -3.14 -8.42
CA MET A 83 -10.98 -4.31 -9.28
C MET A 83 -9.71 -4.88 -9.92
N MET A 84 -8.80 -4.01 -10.35
CA MET A 84 -7.52 -4.40 -10.96
C MET A 84 -6.56 -5.06 -9.96
N GLY A 85 -6.54 -4.63 -8.70
CA GLY A 85 -5.77 -5.29 -7.65
C GLY A 85 -6.29 -6.68 -7.35
N PHE A 86 -7.62 -6.85 -7.32
CA PHE A 86 -8.25 -8.16 -7.18
C PHE A 86 -7.88 -9.09 -8.34
N LEU A 87 -8.04 -8.63 -9.59
CA LEU A 87 -7.72 -9.42 -10.78
C LEU A 87 -6.26 -9.89 -10.80
N LYS A 88 -5.32 -9.00 -10.47
CA LYS A 88 -3.88 -9.34 -10.40
C LYS A 88 -3.60 -10.39 -9.32
N GLY A 89 -4.24 -10.27 -8.17
CA GLY A 89 -4.16 -11.28 -7.10
C GLY A 89 -4.69 -12.64 -7.56
N THR A 90 -5.82 -12.66 -8.27
CA THR A 90 -6.40 -13.89 -8.84
C THR A 90 -5.48 -14.52 -9.88
N MET A 91 -4.88 -13.73 -10.78
CA MET A 91 -3.93 -14.22 -11.79
C MET A 91 -2.66 -14.79 -11.16
N ALA A 92 -2.10 -14.14 -10.13
CA ALA A 92 -0.96 -14.67 -9.38
C ALA A 92 -1.32 -16.00 -8.68
N TYR A 93 -2.52 -16.10 -8.09
CA TYR A 93 -3.01 -17.34 -7.49
C TYR A 93 -3.13 -18.46 -8.53
N ALA A 94 -3.70 -18.17 -9.70
CA ALA A 94 -3.80 -19.14 -10.79
C ALA A 94 -2.41 -19.58 -11.31
N GLY A 95 -1.47 -18.64 -11.43
CA GLY A 95 -0.08 -18.93 -11.79
C GLY A 95 0.60 -19.87 -10.79
N ALA A 96 0.42 -19.63 -9.49
CA ALA A 96 0.95 -20.50 -8.44
C ALA A 96 0.31 -21.90 -8.45
N LEU A 97 -1.00 -22.01 -8.70
CA LEU A 97 -1.66 -23.30 -8.85
C LEU A 97 -1.14 -24.06 -10.07
N LYS A 98 -0.94 -23.36 -11.20
CA LYS A 98 -0.34 -23.95 -12.41
C LYS A 98 1.07 -24.47 -12.12
N ALA A 99 1.94 -23.64 -11.53
CA ALA A 99 3.29 -24.03 -11.16
C ALA A 99 3.30 -25.27 -10.27
N LYS A 100 2.45 -25.30 -9.24
CA LYS A 100 2.27 -26.47 -8.37
C LYS A 100 1.84 -27.72 -9.15
N ALA A 101 0.92 -27.59 -10.09
CA ALA A 101 0.43 -28.70 -10.90
C ALA A 101 1.48 -29.23 -11.90
N THR A 102 2.37 -28.35 -12.39
CA THR A 102 3.45 -28.71 -13.32
C THR A 102 4.76 -29.09 -12.63
N GLY A 103 4.80 -29.09 -11.29
CA GLY A 103 6.03 -29.34 -10.53
C GLY A 103 7.04 -28.19 -10.59
N SER A 104 6.65 -27.02 -11.13
CA SER A 104 7.48 -25.83 -11.15
C SER A 104 7.52 -25.19 -9.75
N PRO A 105 8.64 -24.54 -9.36
CA PRO A 105 8.73 -23.87 -8.07
C PRO A 105 7.66 -22.79 -7.90
N VAL A 106 6.88 -22.86 -6.82
CA VAL A 106 5.94 -21.79 -6.43
C VAL A 106 6.66 -20.68 -5.68
N THR A 107 7.75 -21.05 -4.99
CA THR A 107 8.55 -20.16 -4.15
C THR A 107 9.94 -19.94 -4.74
N CYS A 108 10.54 -18.79 -4.45
CA CYS A 108 11.94 -18.53 -4.72
C CYS A 108 12.85 -19.02 -3.58
N GLU A 109 14.16 -18.85 -3.73
CA GLU A 109 15.13 -19.23 -2.69
C GLU A 109 15.00 -18.37 -1.42
N ALA A 110 15.47 -18.90 -0.29
CA ALA A 110 15.40 -18.23 1.01
C ALA A 110 16.19 -16.92 1.04
N ARG A 111 17.37 -16.90 0.39
CA ARG A 111 18.20 -15.70 0.28
C ARG A 111 17.49 -14.60 -0.50
N GLU A 112 16.95 -14.94 -1.67
CA GLU A 112 16.20 -13.99 -2.50
C GLU A 112 14.94 -13.47 -1.78
N THR A 113 14.25 -14.35 -1.03
CA THR A 113 13.14 -13.93 -0.17
C THR A 113 13.58 -12.85 0.83
N GLN A 114 14.71 -13.06 1.50
CA GLN A 114 15.23 -12.14 2.51
C GLN A 114 15.59 -10.78 1.89
N GLU A 115 16.30 -10.77 0.78
CA GLU A 115 16.68 -9.55 0.04
C GLU A 115 15.42 -8.73 -0.35
N ARG A 116 14.39 -9.41 -0.90
CA ARG A 116 13.11 -8.77 -1.25
C ARG A 116 12.38 -8.21 -0.02
N LEU A 117 12.43 -8.91 1.11
CA LEU A 117 11.80 -8.47 2.36
C LEU A 117 12.50 -7.24 2.94
N GLU A 118 13.82 -7.15 2.84
CA GLU A 118 14.61 -5.98 3.26
C GLU A 118 14.29 -4.74 2.43
N ILE A 119 14.15 -4.92 1.11
CA ILE A 119 13.68 -3.84 0.22
C ILE A 119 12.27 -3.41 0.60
N CYS A 120 11.37 -4.36 0.86
CA CYS A 120 9.99 -4.07 1.21
C CYS A 120 9.83 -3.49 2.62
N SER A 121 10.72 -3.80 3.58
CA SER A 121 10.64 -3.31 4.95
C SER A 121 10.97 -1.81 5.05
N THR A 122 11.86 -1.34 4.19
CA THR A 122 12.30 0.07 4.10
C THR A 122 11.53 0.89 3.08
N CYS A 123 10.66 0.26 2.29
CA CYS A 123 9.90 0.92 1.24
C CYS A 123 8.89 1.93 1.83
N PRO A 124 8.88 3.20 1.38
CA PRO A 124 7.88 4.20 1.81
C PRO A 124 6.43 3.80 1.50
N CYS A 125 6.23 2.86 0.57
CA CYS A 125 4.93 2.33 0.22
C CYS A 125 4.52 1.12 1.09
N ARG A 126 5.30 0.72 2.10
CA ARG A 126 4.90 -0.32 3.05
C ARG A 126 3.83 0.25 3.99
N HIS A 127 2.75 -0.50 4.18
CA HIS A 127 1.76 -0.22 5.21
C HIS A 127 1.58 -1.41 6.12
N ASP A 128 1.10 -1.16 7.33
CA ASP A 128 0.72 -2.25 8.21
C ASP A 128 -0.48 -3.01 7.64
N PRO A 129 -0.59 -4.32 7.94
CA PRO A 129 -1.75 -5.08 7.52
C PRO A 129 -3.03 -4.43 8.06
N GLN A 130 -4.07 -4.35 7.23
CA GLN A 130 -5.41 -3.97 7.69
C GLN A 130 -5.78 -4.76 8.95
N ARG A 131 -6.21 -4.04 10.00
CA ARG A 131 -6.55 -4.65 11.29
C ARG A 131 -7.78 -5.56 11.18
N ASN A 132 -8.71 -5.24 10.27
CA ASN A 132 -9.97 -5.97 10.07
C ASN A 132 -10.28 -6.20 8.58
N PRO A 133 -9.53 -7.07 7.88
CA PRO A 133 -9.88 -7.44 6.51
C PRO A 133 -11.22 -8.18 6.51
N ASN A 134 -12.01 -7.96 5.46
CA ASN A 134 -13.29 -8.65 5.33
C ASN A 134 -13.09 -10.18 5.23
N PRO A 135 -14.12 -11.01 5.49
CA PRO A 135 -13.97 -12.47 5.50
C PRO A 135 -13.42 -13.06 4.19
N LEU A 136 -13.78 -12.47 3.05
CA LEU A 136 -13.33 -12.91 1.73
C LEU A 136 -11.84 -12.64 1.53
N GLU A 137 -11.37 -11.43 1.85
CA GLU A 137 -9.96 -11.06 1.83
C GLU A 137 -9.13 -11.93 2.78
N ARG A 138 -9.66 -12.21 3.98
CA ARG A 138 -9.02 -13.11 4.94
C ARG A 138 -8.85 -14.52 4.37
N ALA A 139 -9.89 -15.06 3.74
CA ALA A 139 -9.84 -16.37 3.10
C ALA A 139 -8.85 -16.39 1.91
N ALA A 140 -8.87 -15.37 1.06
CA ALA A 140 -7.95 -15.22 -0.06
C ALA A 140 -6.48 -15.15 0.40
N ARG A 141 -6.18 -14.29 1.40
CA ARG A 141 -4.85 -14.17 1.98
C ARG A 141 -4.39 -15.48 2.60
N LYS A 142 -5.27 -16.21 3.31
CA LYS A 142 -4.95 -17.52 3.89
C LYS A 142 -4.57 -18.53 2.80
N ARG A 143 -5.32 -18.58 1.69
CA ARG A 143 -5.02 -19.50 0.57
C ARG A 143 -3.70 -19.14 -0.12
N MET A 144 -3.45 -17.86 -0.37
CA MET A 144 -2.20 -17.39 -0.96
C MET A 144 -1.00 -17.70 -0.06
N ARG A 145 -1.08 -17.38 1.23
CA ARG A 145 -0.04 -17.69 2.22
C ARG A 145 0.27 -19.19 2.29
N ALA A 146 -0.76 -20.05 2.25
CA ALA A 146 -0.57 -21.49 2.28
C ALA A 146 0.23 -22.03 1.07
N LEU A 147 0.14 -21.37 -0.10
CA LEU A 147 0.91 -21.77 -1.28
C LEU A 147 2.41 -21.54 -1.12
N VAL A 148 2.81 -20.62 -0.24
CA VAL A 148 4.22 -20.29 0.04
C VAL A 148 4.67 -20.78 1.42
N GLY A 149 3.94 -21.73 2.02
CA GLY A 149 4.30 -22.33 3.30
C GLY A 149 4.05 -21.46 4.54
N LEU A 150 3.33 -20.34 4.41
CA LEU A 150 2.91 -19.51 5.53
C LEU A 150 1.53 -19.99 6.03
N SER A 151 1.50 -20.88 7.01
CA SER A 151 0.24 -21.46 7.50
C SER A 151 -0.41 -20.62 8.62
N ASP A 152 0.35 -19.74 9.26
CA ASP A 152 -0.11 -18.88 10.35
C ASP A 152 -0.25 -17.41 9.94
N LEU A 153 -1.41 -16.82 10.27
CA LEU A 153 -1.65 -15.37 10.11
C LEU A 153 -0.85 -14.54 11.12
N LYS A 154 -0.09 -15.18 12.03
CA LYS A 154 0.66 -14.52 13.11
C LYS A 154 2.05 -14.06 12.70
N SER A 155 2.54 -14.42 11.51
CA SER A 155 3.71 -13.80 10.88
C SER A 155 3.38 -12.35 10.50
N ARG A 156 3.27 -11.49 11.52
CA ARG A 156 2.94 -10.07 11.51
C ARG A 156 3.98 -9.21 10.78
N GLU A 157 5.08 -9.79 10.34
CA GLU A 157 6.30 -9.02 10.10
C GLU A 157 6.33 -8.26 8.77
N THR A 158 5.41 -8.54 7.84
CA THR A 158 5.55 -8.01 6.48
C THR A 158 4.16 -7.60 5.99
N GLY A 159 3.87 -6.31 6.15
CA GLY A 159 2.57 -5.71 5.90
C GLY A 159 2.11 -5.75 4.44
N ILE A 160 1.52 -4.67 3.95
CA ILE A 160 0.92 -4.60 2.63
C ILE A 160 1.65 -3.55 1.79
N CYS A 161 1.84 -3.84 0.50
CA CYS A 161 2.30 -2.83 -0.45
C CYS A 161 1.16 -1.85 -0.78
N GLY A 162 1.36 -0.56 -0.51
CA GLY A 162 0.42 0.53 -0.84
C GLY A 162 0.27 0.87 -2.32
N LEU A 163 1.02 0.20 -3.19
CA LEU A 163 0.90 0.35 -4.65
C LEU A 163 0.14 -0.82 -5.28
N CYS A 164 0.46 -2.05 -4.88
CA CYS A 164 -0.15 -3.25 -5.46
C CYS A 164 -1.16 -3.95 -4.57
N GLY A 165 -1.32 -3.53 -3.31
CA GLY A 165 -2.17 -4.20 -2.31
C GLY A 165 -1.67 -5.59 -1.91
N CYS A 166 -0.47 -5.98 -2.34
CA CYS A 166 0.06 -7.32 -2.13
C CYS A 166 0.49 -7.52 -0.67
N ASP A 167 0.20 -8.70 -0.12
CA ASP A 167 0.79 -9.16 1.13
C ASP A 167 2.29 -9.38 0.94
N LEU A 168 3.12 -8.59 1.64
CA LEU A 168 4.56 -8.54 1.44
C LEU A 168 5.22 -9.88 1.78
N ALA A 169 4.77 -10.54 2.87
CA ALA A 169 5.22 -11.86 3.28
C ALA A 169 5.08 -12.89 2.16
N THR A 170 3.91 -12.87 1.54
CA THR A 170 3.54 -13.83 0.51
C THR A 170 4.32 -13.52 -0.77
N ILE A 171 4.24 -12.28 -1.26
CA ILE A 171 4.75 -11.96 -2.60
C ILE A 171 6.27 -12.03 -2.68
N ALA A 172 6.99 -11.71 -1.60
CA ALA A 172 8.44 -11.81 -1.57
C ALA A 172 8.94 -13.25 -1.69
N ARG A 173 8.14 -14.23 -1.24
CA ARG A 173 8.45 -15.66 -1.32
C ARG A 173 8.08 -16.28 -2.64
N MET A 174 7.21 -15.66 -3.45
CA MET A 174 6.73 -16.26 -4.70
C MET A 174 7.81 -16.24 -5.79
N ALA A 175 7.79 -17.24 -6.66
CA ALA A 175 8.68 -17.28 -7.81
C ALA A 175 8.46 -16.05 -8.73
N PRO A 176 9.54 -15.48 -9.33
CA PRO A 176 9.48 -14.26 -10.14
C PRO A 176 8.41 -14.27 -11.25
N ASP A 177 8.29 -15.40 -11.95
CA ASP A 177 7.36 -15.60 -13.07
C ASP A 177 5.90 -15.48 -12.63
N ILE A 178 5.56 -16.01 -11.46
CA ILE A 178 4.21 -15.90 -10.89
C ILE A 178 3.89 -14.44 -10.52
N VAL A 179 4.86 -13.70 -9.98
CA VAL A 179 4.70 -12.30 -9.58
C VAL A 179 4.60 -11.38 -10.81
N ALA A 180 5.39 -11.63 -11.84
CA ALA A 180 5.46 -10.80 -13.04
C ALA A 180 4.31 -11.05 -14.03
N ALA A 181 3.77 -12.28 -14.09
CA ALA A 181 2.68 -12.65 -14.99
C ALA A 181 1.51 -11.64 -15.02
N PRO A 182 0.92 -11.21 -13.87
CA PRO A 182 -0.21 -10.29 -13.85
C PRO A 182 0.14 -8.81 -14.08
N MET A 183 1.43 -8.45 -14.20
CA MET A 183 1.87 -7.05 -14.29
C MET A 183 2.02 -6.61 -15.75
N SER A 184 1.48 -5.43 -16.11
CA SER A 184 1.74 -4.80 -17.40
C SER A 184 2.96 -3.86 -17.35
N ARG A 185 3.50 -3.43 -18.50
CA ARG A 185 4.54 -2.39 -18.54
C ARG A 185 4.12 -1.12 -17.79
N SER A 186 2.85 -0.72 -17.93
CA SER A 186 2.30 0.43 -17.21
C SER A 186 2.23 0.24 -15.69
N ASP A 187 2.23 -1.01 -15.21
CA ASP A 187 2.29 -1.31 -13.78
C ASP A 187 3.71 -1.21 -13.24
N PHE A 188 4.70 -1.68 -14.01
CA PHE A 188 6.11 -1.52 -13.66
C PHE A 188 6.51 -0.04 -13.63
N ALA A 189 6.05 0.77 -14.59
CA ALA A 189 6.32 2.20 -14.62
C ALA A 189 5.82 2.99 -13.39
N LYS A 190 4.91 2.43 -12.60
CA LYS A 190 4.38 3.04 -11.36
C LYS A 190 5.18 2.67 -10.12
N LEU A 191 6.10 1.71 -10.23
CA LEU A 191 6.90 1.27 -9.09
C LEU A 191 8.06 2.24 -8.84
N PRO A 192 8.44 2.47 -7.58
CA PRO A 192 9.67 3.16 -7.24
C PRO A 192 10.87 2.45 -7.88
N SER A 193 11.91 3.19 -8.27
CA SER A 193 13.12 2.63 -8.89
C SER A 193 13.75 1.52 -8.06
N ALA A 194 13.75 1.66 -6.73
CA ALA A 194 14.26 0.67 -5.77
C ALA A 194 13.38 -0.58 -5.61
N CYS A 195 12.24 -0.70 -6.30
CA CYS A 195 11.40 -1.89 -6.22
C CYS A 195 12.04 -3.06 -6.98
N TRP A 196 12.32 -4.16 -6.28
CA TRP A 196 12.86 -5.41 -6.86
C TRP A 196 12.03 -5.96 -8.04
N LYS A 197 10.73 -5.64 -8.10
CA LYS A 197 9.90 -6.08 -9.23
C LYS A 197 10.30 -5.42 -10.56
N ASN A 198 11.02 -4.30 -10.56
CA ASN A 198 11.50 -3.66 -11.78
C ASN A 198 12.45 -4.55 -12.58
N GLU A 199 13.12 -5.50 -11.92
CA GLU A 199 13.99 -6.50 -12.56
C GLU A 199 13.24 -7.41 -13.55
N PHE A 200 11.91 -7.42 -13.49
CA PHE A 200 11.07 -8.21 -14.40
C PHE A 200 10.43 -7.38 -15.52
N SER A 201 10.61 -6.06 -15.50
CA SER A 201 10.02 -5.16 -16.50
C SER A 201 10.51 -5.47 -17.92
N ASP A 202 11.80 -5.83 -18.04
CA ASP A 202 12.46 -6.18 -19.29
C ASP A 202 12.17 -7.62 -19.77
N LYS A 203 11.68 -8.50 -18.88
CA LYS A 203 11.40 -9.92 -19.19
C LYS A 203 10.06 -10.13 -19.90
N LYS A 204 9.27 -9.08 -20.12
CA LYS A 204 7.98 -9.14 -20.85
C LYS A 204 8.09 -8.89 -22.36
N ASP A 205 9.31 -8.96 -22.92
CA ASP A 205 9.52 -8.97 -24.37
C ASP A 205 9.67 -10.40 -24.91
N PRO A 206 8.58 -10.99 -25.42
CA PRO A 206 8.65 -12.01 -26.45
C PRO A 206 7.97 -11.50 -27.74
N GLU A 207 8.28 -10.28 -28.17
CA GLU A 207 8.20 -9.92 -29.60
C GLU A 207 9.61 -10.06 -30.21
N ASN A 208 10.24 -11.22 -29.99
CA ASN A 208 11.34 -11.84 -30.77
C ASN A 208 11.87 -13.12 -30.11
N SER A 209 11.01 -14.05 -29.69
CA SER A 209 11.39 -15.44 -29.36
C SER A 209 10.22 -16.40 -29.55
#